data_AF-A0A9Q0NI22-F1
#
_entry.id   AF-A0A9Q0NI22-F1
#
_cell.length_a   1.000
_cell.length_b   1.000
_cell.length_c   1.000
_cell.angle_alpha   90.00
_cell.angle_beta   90.00
_cell.angle_gamma   90.00
#
_symmetry.space_group_name_H-M   'P 1'
#
loop_
_entity.id
_entity.type
_entity.pdbx_description
1 polymer ?
#
loop_
_entity_poly.entity_id
_entity_poly.type
_entity_poly.pdbx_seq_one_letter_code
_entity_poly.pdbx_strand_id
1 'polypeptide(L)'
;MHPRGRSEESQLWRVIWRIFQIALINRAYPPPLLSPKLSWNNGQSGSSNIQKKLDWVFGNQQLIQNWPATTVMFQPRHISDHSDMIVHIHQANRTKGTPPRFKFINAWTERADFMALVERVWQTPIRGNPMFRITTKMQLLRAELKNFHKLHTSVISSRAIEAKQRWDSAQFLLDRNPTDQSHINNERQCAAVYSQLCDEEEAIMKQRSRIQWLQLGDKNTSFFSTNPSLASTSPQMGSKARKERMGPS
;
A
#
# COMPACT_ATOMS: atom_id res chain seq x y z
N MET A 1 16.65 47.58 25.20
CA MET A 1 15.93 48.20 24.07
C MET A 1 15.69 47.15 22.99
N HIS A 2 14.57 47.28 22.28
CA HIS A 2 13.87 46.26 21.50
C HIS A 2 14.64 45.57 20.34
N PRO A 3 14.14 44.42 19.85
CA PRO A 3 14.83 43.44 19.02
C PRO A 3 14.62 43.64 17.51
N ARG A 4 15.44 42.96 16.69
CA ARG A 4 15.19 42.61 15.27
C ARG A 4 15.83 41.23 15.03
N GLY A 5 15.28 40.28 14.28
CA GLY A 5 14.05 40.25 13.50
C GLY A 5 13.61 38.79 13.30
N ARG A 6 12.30 38.60 13.25
CA ARG A 6 11.62 37.32 12.98
C ARG A 6 10.44 37.67 12.07
N SER A 7 10.64 37.75 10.75
CA SER A 7 9.53 38.20 9.88
C SER A 7 9.43 37.61 8.47
N GLU A 8 10.33 36.75 7.98
CA GLU A 8 10.20 36.23 6.60
C GLU A 8 9.90 34.73 6.51
N GLU A 9 10.51 33.86 7.32
CA GLU A 9 10.16 32.43 7.33
C GLU A 9 8.75 32.14 7.85
N SER A 10 8.19 33.00 8.72
CA SER A 10 6.82 32.81 9.24
C SER A 10 5.73 33.17 8.23
N GLN A 11 6.06 33.90 7.15
CA GLN A 11 5.11 34.30 6.11
C GLN A 11 4.92 33.18 5.07
N LEU A 12 5.98 32.45 4.70
CA LEU A 12 5.89 31.31 3.78
C LEU A 12 5.07 30.15 4.37
N TRP A 13 5.26 29.83 5.64
CA TRP A 13 4.43 28.82 6.33
C TRP A 13 2.97 29.24 6.48
N ARG A 14 2.69 30.55 6.58
CA ARG A 14 1.31 31.09 6.61
C ARG A 14 0.64 31.09 5.25
N VAL A 15 1.39 31.27 4.16
CA VAL A 15 0.88 31.19 2.78
C VAL A 15 0.64 29.74 2.35
N ILE A 16 1.54 28.81 2.73
CA ILE A 16 1.36 27.37 2.53
C ILE A 16 0.11 26.86 3.29
N TRP A 17 -0.16 27.37 4.49
CA TRP A 17 -1.39 27.08 5.25
C TRP A 17 -2.67 27.71 4.69
N ARG A 18 -2.55 28.78 3.88
CA ARG A 18 -3.72 29.46 3.28
C ARG A 18 -4.12 28.92 1.92
N ILE A 19 -3.20 28.33 1.16
CA ILE A 19 -3.45 27.81 -0.19
C ILE A 19 -3.99 26.37 -0.17
N PHE A 20 -3.77 25.61 0.90
CA PHE A 20 -4.33 24.28 1.07
C PHE A 20 -5.17 24.22 2.34
N GLN A 21 -6.50 24.19 2.20
CA GLN A 21 -7.42 23.74 3.25
C GLN A 21 -7.24 22.22 3.45
N ILE A 22 -6.07 21.82 3.93
CA ILE A 22 -5.76 20.46 4.37
C ILE A 22 -6.10 20.41 5.85
N ALA A 23 -7.18 19.73 6.18
CA ALA A 23 -7.43 19.37 7.56
C ALA A 23 -6.59 18.13 7.88
N LEU A 24 -5.82 18.20 8.95
CA LEU A 24 -5.16 17.05 9.55
C LEU A 24 -6.27 16.07 9.95
N ILE A 25 -6.30 14.86 9.38
CA ILE A 25 -7.21 13.81 9.84
C ILE A 25 -6.60 13.21 11.11
N ASN A 26 -6.55 14.02 12.17
CA ASN A 26 -6.26 13.60 13.53
C ASN A 26 -7.56 13.53 14.36
N ARG A 27 -8.70 13.24 13.71
CA ARG A 27 -9.92 12.83 14.43
C ARG A 27 -9.79 11.36 14.86
N ALA A 28 -8.84 11.12 15.77
CA ALA A 28 -8.85 9.93 16.62
C ALA A 28 -9.56 10.32 17.92
N TYR A 29 -10.89 10.30 17.92
CA TYR A 29 -11.68 10.31 19.16
C TYR A 29 -11.84 8.88 19.63
N PRO A 30 -11.41 8.55 20.86
CA PRO A 30 -9.99 8.41 21.18
C PRO A 30 -9.32 7.35 20.26
N PRO A 31 -7.98 7.31 20.12
CA PRO A 31 -7.34 6.13 19.54
C PRO A 31 -7.88 4.89 20.27
N PRO A 32 -8.19 3.77 19.57
CA PRO A 32 -8.40 2.52 20.29
C PRO A 32 -7.22 2.36 21.24
N LEU A 33 -7.47 1.95 22.48
CA LEU A 33 -6.44 1.88 23.55
C LEU A 33 -5.14 1.16 23.10
N LEU A 34 -5.22 0.40 22.01
CA LEU A 34 -4.21 -0.43 21.39
C LEU A 34 -3.40 0.23 20.26
N SER A 35 -3.71 1.46 19.81
CA SER A 35 -2.95 2.13 18.72
C SER A 35 -1.71 2.86 19.26
N PRO A 36 -0.49 2.58 18.76
CA PRO A 36 0.71 3.32 19.15
C PRO A 36 0.61 4.81 18.81
N LYS A 37 1.09 5.66 19.73
CA LYS A 37 1.15 7.11 19.51
C LYS A 37 2.26 7.49 18.55
N LEU A 38 3.42 6.84 18.66
CA LEU A 38 4.64 7.11 17.90
C LEU A 38 4.74 6.11 16.76
N SER A 39 5.12 6.60 15.58
CA SER A 39 5.13 5.81 14.35
C SER A 39 6.52 5.32 13.95
N TRP A 40 7.58 5.78 14.63
CA TRP A 40 8.96 5.36 14.34
C TRP A 40 9.76 5.13 15.62
N ASN A 41 10.71 4.19 15.58
CA ASN A 41 11.64 3.90 16.66
C ASN A 41 13.03 3.51 16.12
N ASN A 42 14.11 4.07 16.68
CA ASN A 42 15.48 3.78 16.26
C ASN A 42 16.03 2.39 16.64
N GLY A 43 15.25 1.55 17.33
CA GLY A 43 15.63 0.19 17.72
C GLY A 43 16.65 0.09 18.86
N GLN A 44 17.02 1.21 19.50
CA GLN A 44 18.02 1.22 20.56
C GLN A 44 17.38 1.05 21.96
N SER A 45 18.20 0.67 22.94
CA SER A 45 17.79 0.43 24.33
C SER A 45 18.22 1.54 25.28
N GLY A 46 17.57 1.62 26.43
CA GLY A 46 17.93 2.56 27.50
C GLY A 46 17.78 4.03 27.11
N SER A 47 18.73 4.87 27.54
CA SER A 47 18.75 6.30 27.27
C SER A 47 18.91 6.65 25.78
N SER A 48 19.33 5.70 24.96
CA SER A 48 19.52 5.90 23.51
C SER A 48 18.28 5.56 22.69
N ASN A 49 17.20 5.04 23.32
CA ASN A 49 15.93 4.75 22.64
C ASN A 49 15.24 6.06 22.26
N ILE A 50 15.04 6.27 20.97
CA ILE A 50 14.35 7.45 20.43
C ILE A 50 13.14 6.98 19.64
N GLN A 51 11.97 7.50 20.01
CA GLN A 51 10.72 7.25 19.31
C GLN A 51 10.12 8.56 18.83
N LYS A 52 9.61 8.60 17.60
CA LYS A 52 9.11 9.82 16.96
C LYS A 52 7.79 9.57 16.24
N LYS A 53 7.02 10.64 16.06
CA LYS A 53 5.87 10.67 15.14
C LYS A 53 6.35 11.20 13.79
N LEU A 54 6.62 10.30 12.85
CA LEU A 54 7.11 10.66 11.51
C LEU A 54 6.03 10.54 10.42
N ASP A 55 4.98 9.75 10.67
CA ASP A 55 3.96 9.41 9.69
C ASP A 55 2.64 10.12 9.98
N TRP A 56 2.06 10.74 8.94
CA TRP A 56 0.88 11.60 9.03
C TRP A 56 -0.12 11.30 7.91
N VAL A 57 -1.42 11.38 8.21
CA VAL A 57 -2.50 11.31 7.20
C VAL A 57 -3.09 12.69 6.98
N PHE A 58 -3.12 13.09 5.72
CA PHE A 58 -3.76 14.31 5.28
C PHE A 58 -4.97 13.97 4.42
N GLY A 59 -6.07 14.68 4.63
CA GLY A 59 -7.23 14.62 3.75
C GLY A 59 -7.63 16.01 3.32
N ASN A 60 -8.04 16.14 2.06
CA ASN A 60 -8.65 17.37 1.60
C ASN A 60 -10.08 17.49 2.14
N GLN A 61 -10.62 18.71 2.10
CA GLN A 61 -11.98 18.99 2.57
C GLN A 61 -13.03 18.10 1.91
N GLN A 62 -12.90 17.84 0.61
CA GLN A 62 -13.83 16.99 -0.14
C GLN A 62 -13.86 15.54 0.39
N LEU A 63 -12.71 14.97 0.73
CA LEU A 63 -12.61 13.63 1.32
C LEU A 63 -13.29 13.58 2.69
N ILE A 64 -13.05 14.57 3.54
CA ILE A 64 -13.63 14.62 4.89
C ILE A 64 -15.15 14.82 4.82
N GLN A 65 -15.63 15.61 3.86
CA GLN A 65 -17.07 15.79 3.62
C GLN A 65 -17.74 14.52 3.10
N ASN A 66 -17.10 13.81 2.17
CA ASN A 66 -17.65 12.59 1.58
C ASN A 66 -17.57 11.38 2.51
N TRP A 67 -16.55 11.33 3.38
CA TRP A 67 -16.29 10.23 4.31
C TRP A 67 -16.02 10.75 5.73
N PRO A 68 -17.03 11.34 6.39
CA PRO A 68 -16.84 11.98 7.69
C PRO A 68 -16.48 11.01 8.81
N ALA A 69 -16.81 9.72 8.63
CA ALA A 69 -16.47 8.65 9.55
C ALA A 69 -15.08 8.04 9.30
N THR A 70 -14.22 8.65 8.48
CA THR A 70 -12.86 8.14 8.23
C THR A 70 -12.04 8.12 9.51
N THR A 71 -11.45 6.95 9.83
CA THR A 71 -10.59 6.77 11.01
C THR A 71 -9.19 6.32 10.60
N VAL A 72 -8.18 6.70 11.35
CA VAL A 72 -6.78 6.29 11.15
C VAL A 72 -6.31 5.50 12.36
N MET A 73 -5.67 4.35 12.13
CA MET A 73 -5.11 3.50 13.17
C MET A 73 -3.66 3.18 12.85
N PHE A 74 -2.79 3.29 13.84
CA PHE A 74 -1.41 2.80 13.75
C PHE A 74 -1.35 1.38 14.30
N GLN A 75 -0.64 0.50 13.63
CA GLN A 75 -0.38 -0.86 14.11
C GLN A 75 0.89 -0.89 14.98
N PRO A 76 0.96 -1.83 15.95
CA PRO A 76 2.23 -2.17 16.61
C PRO A 76 3.32 -2.46 15.59
N ARG A 77 4.54 -1.98 15.87
CA ARG A 77 5.71 -2.27 15.02
C ARG A 77 6.03 -3.76 15.09
N HIS A 78 6.35 -4.35 13.94
CA HIS A 78 6.85 -5.71 13.81
C HIS A 78 8.32 -5.69 13.35
N ILE A 79 8.57 -5.97 12.06
CA ILE A 79 9.92 -6.11 11.50
C ILE A 79 10.50 -4.75 11.05
N SER A 80 9.64 -3.73 10.90
CA SER A 80 10.02 -2.37 10.50
C SER A 80 10.25 -1.46 11.71
N ASP A 81 11.15 -0.50 11.54
CA ASP A 81 11.34 0.62 12.47
C ASP A 81 10.17 1.63 12.41
N HIS A 82 9.33 1.55 11.38
CA HIS A 82 8.05 2.24 11.24
C HIS A 82 6.84 1.38 11.65
N SER A 83 5.80 2.02 12.15
CA SER A 83 4.46 1.45 12.37
C SER A 83 3.62 1.59 11.11
N ASP A 84 2.99 0.50 10.68
CA ASP A 84 2.00 0.55 9.61
C ASP A 84 0.80 1.42 10.01
N MET A 85 0.24 2.12 9.04
CA MET A 85 -0.89 3.02 9.23
C MET A 85 -2.06 2.59 8.35
N ILE A 86 -3.20 2.31 8.99
CA ILE A 86 -4.42 1.86 8.33
C ILE A 86 -5.44 3.00 8.36
N VAL A 87 -5.86 3.43 7.17
CA VAL A 87 -6.94 4.41 6.99
C VAL A 87 -8.22 3.67 6.66
N HIS A 88 -9.17 3.66 7.60
CA HIS A 88 -10.50 3.13 7.38
C HIS A 88 -11.40 4.23 6.83
N ILE A 89 -11.71 4.16 5.54
CA ILE A 89 -12.66 5.04 4.89
C ILE A 89 -14.04 4.39 4.97
N HIS A 90 -14.82 4.84 5.96
CA HIS A 90 -16.17 4.33 6.18
C HIS A 90 -17.16 5.05 5.26
N GLN A 91 -17.75 4.33 4.31
CA GLN A 91 -18.87 4.85 3.51
C GLN A 91 -20.15 4.76 4.33
N ALA A 92 -20.65 5.91 4.81
CA ALA A 92 -21.90 5.99 5.58
C ALA A 92 -23.13 5.50 4.80
N ASN A 93 -23.09 5.54 3.46
CA ASN A 93 -24.19 5.11 2.60
C ASN A 93 -23.65 4.40 1.35
N ARG A 94 -23.45 3.08 1.43
CA ARG A 94 -23.49 2.26 0.22
C ARG A 94 -24.95 2.02 -0.13
N THR A 95 -25.52 2.87 -0.99
CA THR A 95 -26.48 2.33 -1.96
C THR A 95 -25.76 1.18 -2.65
N LYS A 96 -26.36 -0.01 -2.71
CA LYS A 96 -25.75 -1.26 -3.22
C LYS A 96 -24.92 -0.96 -4.49
N GLY A 97 -23.63 -0.73 -4.29
CA GLY A 97 -22.75 -0.26 -5.35
C GLY A 97 -22.63 -1.35 -6.40
N THR A 98 -22.40 -0.94 -7.65
CA THR A 98 -22.10 -1.85 -8.75
C THR A 98 -21.08 -2.89 -8.27
N PRO A 99 -21.37 -4.20 -8.41
CA PRO A 99 -20.46 -5.23 -7.94
C PRO A 99 -19.09 -5.01 -8.57
N PRO A 100 -18.00 -5.27 -7.80
CA PRO A 100 -16.66 -5.03 -8.29
C PRO A 100 -16.45 -5.71 -9.63
N ARG A 101 -15.85 -4.97 -10.57
CA ARG A 101 -15.51 -5.52 -11.89
C ARG A 101 -14.60 -6.72 -11.68
N PHE A 102 -14.84 -7.77 -12.46
CA PHE A 102 -13.98 -8.95 -12.46
C PHE A 102 -12.57 -8.53 -12.87
N LYS A 103 -11.58 -8.95 -12.09
CA LYS A 103 -10.17 -8.81 -12.42
C LYS A 103 -9.54 -10.19 -12.38
N PHE A 104 -8.86 -10.54 -13.47
CA PHE A 104 -8.07 -11.76 -13.53
C PHE A 104 -6.88 -11.65 -12.58
N ILE A 105 -6.54 -12.73 -11.89
CA ILE A 105 -5.38 -12.78 -11.00
C ILE A 105 -4.33 -13.67 -11.65
N ASN A 106 -3.13 -13.14 -11.87
CA ASN A 106 -2.09 -13.83 -12.63
C ASN A 106 -1.62 -15.10 -11.92
N ALA A 107 -1.55 -15.08 -10.59
CA ALA A 107 -1.21 -16.24 -9.74
C ALA A 107 -2.13 -17.45 -9.97
N TRP A 108 -3.33 -17.27 -10.55
CA TRP A 108 -4.16 -18.43 -10.93
C TRP A 108 -3.48 -19.31 -11.97
N THR A 109 -2.70 -18.73 -12.89
CA THR A 109 -2.05 -19.47 -13.98
C THR A 109 -0.96 -20.43 -13.51
N GLU A 110 -0.42 -20.20 -12.32
CA GLU A 110 0.64 -21.01 -11.71
C GLU A 110 0.09 -22.25 -10.99
N ARG A 111 -1.24 -22.30 -10.77
CA ARG A 111 -1.87 -23.44 -10.10
C ARG A 111 -2.11 -24.59 -11.06
N ALA A 112 -1.84 -25.81 -10.59
CA ALA A 112 -2.02 -27.04 -11.37
C ALA A 112 -3.48 -27.27 -11.85
N ASP A 113 -4.47 -26.80 -11.09
CA ASP A 113 -5.90 -26.98 -11.38
C ASP A 113 -6.47 -25.94 -12.37
N PHE A 114 -5.71 -24.90 -12.70
CA PHE A 114 -6.18 -23.79 -13.54
C PHE A 114 -6.46 -24.21 -14.98
N MET A 115 -5.51 -24.89 -15.62
CA MET A 115 -5.65 -25.30 -17.03
C MET A 115 -6.78 -26.31 -17.21
N ALA A 116 -6.95 -27.24 -16.27
CA ALA A 116 -8.06 -28.19 -16.28
C ALA A 116 -9.42 -27.47 -16.18
N LEU A 117 -9.53 -26.40 -15.38
CA LEU A 117 -10.74 -25.58 -15.31
C LEU A 117 -11.01 -24.86 -16.63
N VAL A 118 -9.99 -24.27 -17.26
CA VAL A 118 -10.13 -23.58 -18.55
C VAL A 118 -10.58 -24.56 -19.62
N GLU A 119 -9.92 -25.70 -19.74
CA GLU A 119 -10.23 -26.73 -20.73
C GLU A 119 -11.67 -27.23 -20.59
N ARG A 120 -12.10 -27.55 -19.36
CA ARG A 120 -13.47 -27.98 -19.08
C ARG A 120 -14.51 -26.98 -19.58
N VAL A 121 -14.30 -25.68 -19.35
CA VAL A 121 -15.20 -24.63 -19.85
C VAL A 121 -15.11 -24.51 -21.38
N TRP A 122 -13.91 -24.69 -21.93
CA TRP A 122 -13.65 -24.59 -23.35
C TRP A 122 -14.23 -25.76 -24.16
N GLN A 123 -14.47 -26.91 -23.54
CA GLN A 123 -15.12 -28.05 -24.19
C GLN A 123 -16.65 -27.96 -24.19
N THR A 124 -17.26 -27.03 -23.43
CA THR A 124 -18.72 -26.87 -23.38
C THR A 124 -19.32 -26.61 -24.78
N PRO A 125 -20.29 -27.41 -25.26
CA PRO A 125 -20.90 -27.20 -26.57
C PRO A 125 -21.77 -25.93 -26.56
N ILE A 126 -21.49 -25.00 -27.47
CA ILE A 126 -22.26 -23.75 -27.65
C ILE A 126 -22.65 -23.61 -29.10
N ARG A 127 -23.95 -23.43 -29.36
CA ARG A 127 -24.53 -23.18 -30.69
C ARG A 127 -24.56 -21.68 -30.98
N GLY A 128 -24.39 -21.31 -32.25
CA GLY A 128 -24.39 -19.92 -32.71
C GLY A 128 -23.18 -19.61 -33.60
N ASN A 129 -23.08 -18.37 -34.05
CA ASN A 129 -21.93 -17.93 -34.85
C ASN A 129 -20.63 -17.98 -34.02
N PRO A 130 -19.45 -18.01 -34.67
CA PRO A 130 -18.16 -18.11 -33.97
C PRO A 130 -17.94 -17.05 -32.88
N MET A 131 -18.35 -15.80 -33.12
CA MET A 131 -18.21 -14.71 -32.16
C MET A 131 -19.08 -14.91 -30.92
N PHE A 132 -20.33 -15.35 -31.12
CA PHE A 132 -21.23 -15.72 -30.03
C PHE A 132 -20.64 -16.86 -29.20
N ARG A 133 -20.12 -17.91 -29.84
CA ARG A 133 -19.49 -19.05 -29.15
C ARG A 133 -18.32 -18.63 -28.26
N ILE A 134 -17.42 -17.78 -28.77
CA ILE A 134 -16.26 -17.29 -28.01
C ILE A 134 -16.72 -16.43 -26.83
N THR A 135 -17.61 -15.46 -27.07
CA THR A 135 -18.08 -14.55 -26.02
C THR A 135 -18.83 -15.28 -24.91
N THR A 136 -19.68 -16.27 -25.23
CA THR A 136 -20.34 -17.10 -24.23
C THR A 136 -19.35 -17.96 -23.45
N LYS A 137 -18.34 -18.57 -24.09
CA LYS A 137 -17.28 -19.30 -23.38
C LYS A 137 -16.52 -18.42 -22.39
N MET A 138 -16.19 -17.19 -22.79
CA MET A 138 -15.53 -16.23 -21.90
C MET A 138 -16.43 -15.83 -20.71
N GLN A 139 -17.75 -15.72 -20.91
CA GLN A 139 -18.70 -15.44 -19.83
C GLN A 139 -18.79 -16.61 -18.83
N LEU A 140 -18.84 -17.85 -19.33
CA LEU A 140 -18.82 -19.06 -18.50
C LEU A 140 -17.50 -19.15 -17.72
N LEU A 141 -16.36 -18.94 -18.39
CA LEU A 141 -15.05 -18.98 -17.76
C LEU A 141 -14.94 -17.93 -16.67
N ARG A 142 -15.44 -16.72 -16.93
CA ARG A 142 -15.51 -15.66 -15.91
C ARG A 142 -16.33 -16.06 -14.69
N ALA A 143 -17.43 -16.79 -14.85
CA ALA A 143 -18.24 -17.26 -13.73
C ALA A 143 -17.49 -18.32 -12.90
N GLU A 144 -16.86 -19.29 -13.57
CA GLU A 144 -16.04 -20.31 -12.92
C GLU A 144 -14.84 -19.70 -12.18
N LEU A 145 -14.14 -18.73 -12.79
CA LEU A 145 -13.03 -18.03 -12.16
C LEU A 145 -13.45 -17.19 -10.94
N LYS A 146 -14.70 -16.68 -10.91
CA LYS A 146 -15.23 -16.04 -9.69
C LYS A 146 -15.43 -17.04 -8.56
N ASN A 147 -15.87 -18.26 -8.87
CA ASN A 147 -15.99 -19.32 -7.86
C ASN A 147 -14.61 -19.81 -7.41
N PHE A 148 -13.68 -19.99 -8.35
CA PHE A 148 -12.27 -20.29 -8.08
C PHE A 148 -11.63 -19.27 -7.13
N HIS A 149 -11.89 -17.97 -7.35
CA HIS A 149 -11.45 -16.90 -6.46
C HIS A 149 -11.94 -17.08 -5.01
N LYS A 150 -13.23 -17.40 -4.84
CA LYS A 150 -13.84 -17.59 -3.51
C LYS A 150 -13.25 -18.78 -2.76
N LEU A 151 -12.90 -19.84 -3.47
CA LEU A 151 -12.39 -21.07 -2.88
C LEU A 151 -10.91 -20.99 -2.52
N HIS A 152 -10.09 -20.33 -3.34
CA HIS A 152 -8.64 -20.38 -3.19
C HIS A 152 -8.02 -19.05 -2.76
N THR A 153 -8.43 -17.95 -3.39
CA THR A 153 -7.74 -16.67 -3.27
C THR A 153 -8.28 -15.80 -2.13
N SER A 154 -9.61 -15.79 -1.90
CA SER A 154 -10.17 -14.94 -0.84
C SER A 154 -9.81 -15.42 0.57
N VAL A 155 -9.42 -16.69 0.70
CA VAL A 155 -9.02 -17.32 1.96
C VAL A 155 -7.50 -17.49 2.07
N ILE A 156 -6.71 -16.93 1.13
CA ILE A 156 -5.26 -17.16 1.08
C ILE A 156 -4.56 -16.74 2.38
N SER A 157 -4.90 -15.56 2.93
CA SER A 157 -4.34 -15.07 4.18
C SER A 157 -4.67 -15.97 5.36
N SER A 158 -5.91 -16.48 5.42
CA SER A 158 -6.35 -17.42 6.46
C SER A 158 -5.55 -18.73 6.37
N ARG A 159 -5.35 -19.25 5.16
CA ARG A 159 -4.55 -20.45 4.91
C ARG A 159 -3.08 -20.24 5.26
N ALA A 160 -2.51 -19.07 4.96
CA ALA A 160 -1.14 -18.72 5.31
C ALA A 160 -0.94 -18.66 6.83
N ILE A 161 -1.88 -18.06 7.57
CA ILE A 161 -1.87 -18.05 9.05
C ILE A 161 -1.93 -19.48 9.60
N GLU A 162 -2.84 -20.30 9.10
CA GLU A 162 -2.98 -21.68 9.56
C GLU A 162 -1.76 -22.54 9.22
N ALA A 163 -1.16 -22.34 8.04
CA ALA A 163 0.09 -22.99 7.65
C ALA A 163 1.26 -22.55 8.53
N LYS A 164 1.33 -21.27 8.91
CA LYS A 164 2.31 -20.78 9.88
C LYS A 164 2.16 -21.50 11.22
N GLN A 165 0.95 -21.59 11.76
CA GLN A 165 0.70 -22.28 13.03
C GLN A 165 1.10 -23.76 13.00
N ARG A 166 0.87 -24.44 11.87
CA ARG A 166 1.32 -25.82 11.67
C ARG A 166 2.84 -25.91 11.62
N TRP A 167 3.50 -24.99 10.93
CA TRP A 167 4.95 -24.93 10.87
C TRP A 167 5.57 -24.66 12.24
N ASP A 168 5.06 -23.67 12.99
CA ASP A 168 5.47 -23.37 14.35
C ASP A 168 5.33 -24.63 15.24
N SER A 169 4.21 -25.36 15.12
CA SER A 169 3.98 -26.62 15.85
C SER A 169 4.98 -27.72 15.47
N ALA A 170 5.32 -27.84 14.17
CA ALA A 170 6.31 -28.81 13.70
C ALA A 170 7.72 -28.48 14.20
N GLN A 171 8.08 -27.19 14.28
CA GLN A 171 9.33 -26.73 14.87
C GLN A 171 9.43 -27.10 16.35
N PHE A 172 8.36 -26.89 17.14
CA PHE A 172 8.35 -27.30 18.55
C PHE A 172 8.53 -28.82 18.75
N LEU A 173 8.02 -29.66 17.85
CA LEU A 173 8.21 -31.10 17.90
C LEU A 173 9.66 -31.47 17.54
N LEU A 174 10.23 -30.83 16.52
CA LEU A 174 11.61 -31.04 16.12
C LEU A 174 12.60 -30.62 17.22
N ASP A 175 12.37 -29.49 17.88
CA ASP A 175 13.22 -29.01 18.99
C ASP A 175 13.29 -30.01 20.15
N ARG A 176 12.20 -30.75 20.39
CA ARG A 176 12.15 -31.79 21.44
C ARG A 176 12.89 -33.06 21.06
N ASN A 177 12.97 -33.39 19.77
CA ASN A 177 13.66 -34.58 19.29
C ASN A 177 14.32 -34.32 17.91
N PRO A 178 15.51 -33.65 17.90
CA PRO A 178 16.10 -33.12 16.67
C PRO A 178 16.62 -34.16 15.69
N THR A 179 16.79 -35.41 16.12
CA THR A 179 17.34 -36.50 15.29
C THR A 179 16.26 -37.37 14.66
N ASP A 180 14.98 -37.17 15.02
CA ASP A 180 13.87 -37.93 14.45
C ASP A 180 13.60 -37.49 13.00
N GLN A 181 13.87 -38.41 12.07
CA GLN A 181 13.69 -38.17 10.63
C GLN A 181 12.25 -37.83 10.26
N SER A 182 11.25 -38.34 11.00
CA SER A 182 9.84 -38.02 10.79
C SER A 182 9.56 -36.55 11.09
N HIS A 183 10.08 -36.05 12.22
CA HIS A 183 9.92 -34.64 12.59
C HIS A 183 10.66 -33.70 11.65
N ILE A 184 11.87 -34.07 11.20
CA ILE A 184 12.62 -33.30 10.19
C ILE A 184 11.82 -33.20 8.89
N ASN A 185 11.28 -34.32 8.40
CA ASN A 185 10.51 -34.35 7.16
C ASN A 185 9.21 -33.54 7.28
N ASN A 186 8.51 -33.67 8.41
CA ASN A 186 7.27 -32.94 8.68
C ASN A 186 7.51 -31.41 8.76
N GLU A 187 8.55 -30.97 9.46
CA GLU A 187 8.91 -29.54 9.55
C GLU A 187 9.20 -28.97 8.17
N ARG A 188 10.03 -29.65 7.36
CA ARG A 188 10.35 -29.22 5.99
C ARG A 188 9.11 -29.15 5.10
N GLN A 189 8.20 -30.10 5.23
CA GLN A 189 6.95 -30.11 4.47
C GLN A 189 6.06 -28.93 4.88
N CYS A 190 5.90 -28.67 6.18
CA CYS A 190 5.14 -27.53 6.67
C CYS A 190 5.76 -26.20 6.23
N ALA A 191 7.09 -26.08 6.31
CA ALA A 191 7.83 -24.91 5.85
C ALA A 191 7.60 -24.63 4.36
N ALA A 192 7.70 -25.66 3.51
CA ALA A 192 7.45 -25.55 2.08
C ALA A 192 6.02 -25.09 1.75
N VAL A 193 5.02 -25.65 2.45
CA VAL A 193 3.61 -25.25 2.28
C VAL A 193 3.40 -23.80 2.72
N TYR A 194 3.97 -23.39 3.85
CA TYR A 194 3.87 -22.01 4.31
C TYR A 194 4.53 -21.04 3.33
N SER A 195 5.75 -21.35 2.87
CA SER A 195 6.47 -20.55 1.88
C SER A 195 5.65 -20.36 0.59
N GLN A 196 5.11 -21.45 0.04
CA GLN A 196 4.28 -21.40 -1.16
C GLN A 196 3.05 -20.49 -0.99
N LEU A 197 2.39 -20.55 0.18
CA LEU A 197 1.23 -19.70 0.44
C LEU A 197 1.60 -18.22 0.59
N CYS A 198 2.78 -17.93 1.15
CA CYS A 198 3.32 -16.57 1.20
C CYS A 198 3.62 -16.05 -0.21
N ASP A 199 4.24 -16.85 -1.07
CA ASP A 199 4.53 -16.48 -2.46
C ASP A 199 3.24 -16.20 -3.24
N GLU A 200 2.23 -17.07 -3.10
CA GLU A 200 0.89 -16.87 -3.69
C GLU A 200 0.24 -15.56 -3.20
N GLU A 201 0.26 -15.33 -1.88
CA GLU A 201 -0.29 -14.12 -1.26
C GLU A 201 0.43 -12.86 -1.75
N GLU A 202 1.76 -12.87 -1.78
CA GLU A 202 2.57 -11.76 -2.28
C GLU A 202 2.25 -11.45 -3.73
N ALA A 203 2.18 -12.46 -4.61
CA ALA A 203 1.84 -12.28 -6.02
C ALA A 203 0.47 -11.62 -6.20
N ILE A 204 -0.53 -12.03 -5.40
CA ILE A 204 -1.87 -11.42 -5.39
C ILE A 204 -1.81 -9.96 -4.93
N MET A 205 -1.09 -9.68 -3.84
CA MET A 205 -0.97 -8.33 -3.28
C MET A 205 -0.23 -7.39 -4.22
N LYS A 206 0.85 -7.87 -4.86
CA LYS A 206 1.63 -7.13 -5.87
C LYS A 206 0.76 -6.70 -7.05
N GLN A 207 -0.11 -7.60 -7.54
CA GLN A 207 -1.02 -7.26 -8.62
C GLN A 207 -2.10 -6.25 -8.17
N ARG A 208 -2.61 -6.38 -6.94
CA ARG A 208 -3.65 -5.51 -6.38
C ARG A 208 -3.15 -4.10 -6.09
N SER A 209 -1.95 -3.99 -5.54
CA SER A 209 -1.32 -2.72 -5.15
C SER A 209 -0.92 -1.87 -6.35
N ARG A 210 -0.87 -2.47 -7.57
CA ARG A 210 -0.39 -1.82 -8.80
C ARG A 210 1.03 -1.24 -8.64
N ILE A 211 1.83 -1.78 -7.72
CA ILE A 211 3.18 -1.30 -7.46
C ILE A 211 4.05 -1.64 -8.68
N GLN A 212 4.28 -0.65 -9.53
CA GLN A 212 5.34 -0.67 -10.56
C GLN A 212 6.66 -0.11 -10.00
N TRP A 213 6.61 0.67 -8.92
CA TRP A 213 7.71 1.50 -8.44
C TRP A 213 8.80 0.75 -7.66
N LEU A 214 8.57 -0.49 -7.21
CA LEU A 214 9.62 -1.30 -6.54
C LEU A 214 10.80 -1.64 -7.47
N GLN A 215 10.67 -1.49 -8.79
CA GLN A 215 11.80 -1.59 -9.73
C GLN A 215 12.69 -0.33 -9.75
N LEU A 216 12.18 0.79 -9.26
CA LEU A 216 12.97 2.00 -9.06
C LEU A 216 13.38 2.00 -7.60
N GLY A 217 14.45 1.25 -7.30
CA GLY A 217 15.10 1.32 -6.00
C GLY A 217 15.34 2.77 -5.60
N ASP A 218 15.39 2.99 -4.29
CA ASP A 218 15.41 4.24 -3.49
C ASP A 218 16.40 5.34 -3.95
N LYS A 219 16.36 5.71 -5.23
CA LYS A 219 17.17 6.71 -5.91
C LYS A 219 16.30 7.93 -6.18
N ASN A 220 15.53 8.35 -5.18
CA ASN A 220 14.95 9.68 -5.15
C ASN A 220 15.92 10.70 -4.51
N THR A 221 17.22 10.59 -4.83
CA THR A 221 18.21 11.58 -4.39
C THR A 221 18.38 12.72 -5.39
N SER A 222 17.92 12.61 -6.65
CA SER A 222 18.06 13.70 -7.62
C SER A 222 17.00 14.80 -7.48
N PHE A 223 15.84 14.51 -6.88
CA PHE A 223 14.78 15.52 -6.71
C PHE A 223 15.09 16.53 -5.60
N PHE A 224 16.00 16.19 -4.68
CA PHE A 224 16.40 17.03 -3.55
C PHE A 224 17.82 17.62 -3.66
N SER A 225 18.56 17.35 -4.75
CA SER A 225 19.95 17.80 -4.92
C SER A 225 20.17 18.84 -6.03
N THR A 226 19.12 19.42 -6.59
CA THR A 226 19.25 20.57 -7.50
C THR A 226 18.86 21.87 -6.80
N ASN A 227 19.71 22.34 -5.90
CA ASN A 227 19.97 23.77 -5.76
C ASN A 227 21.29 24.05 -5.01
N PRO A 228 22.42 24.09 -5.74
CA PRO A 228 23.62 24.73 -5.22
C PRO A 228 24.12 25.78 -6.22
N SER A 229 23.44 26.93 -6.33
CA SER A 229 24.06 28.14 -6.89
C SER A 229 23.22 29.40 -6.67
N LEU A 230 23.17 29.88 -5.44
CA LEU A 230 23.12 31.33 -5.15
C LEU A 230 24.12 31.61 -4.02
N ALA A 231 25.40 31.41 -4.32
CA ALA A 231 26.48 32.09 -3.62
C ALA A 231 27.00 33.20 -4.54
N SER A 232 27.11 34.39 -3.97
CA SER A 232 27.69 35.62 -4.50
C SER A 232 27.04 36.27 -5.73
N THR A 233 26.26 37.33 -5.50
CA THR A 233 26.52 38.63 -6.16
C THR A 233 25.89 39.78 -5.39
N SER A 234 26.72 40.75 -4.99
CA SER A 234 26.32 42.02 -4.37
C SER A 234 25.59 42.94 -5.38
N PRO A 235 24.79 43.91 -4.92
CA PRO A 235 23.98 44.74 -5.80
C PRO A 235 24.74 45.99 -6.28
N GLN A 236 24.62 46.33 -7.57
CA GLN A 236 24.79 47.70 -8.04
C GLN A 236 23.48 48.23 -8.63
N MET A 237 23.10 49.40 -8.14
CA MET A 237 22.00 50.23 -8.62
C MET A 237 22.25 50.78 -10.02
N GLY A 238 21.21 50.96 -10.81
CA GLY A 238 21.32 51.70 -12.07
C GLY A 238 20.04 51.79 -12.91
N SER A 239 19.22 52.80 -12.60
CA SER A 239 18.50 53.66 -13.55
C SER A 239 17.40 53.10 -14.48
N LYS A 240 16.19 53.58 -14.17
CA LYS A 240 15.04 53.84 -15.06
C LYS A 240 15.43 54.30 -16.47
N ALA A 241 14.72 53.80 -17.49
CA ALA A 241 14.04 54.66 -18.47
C ALA A 241 13.04 53.86 -19.33
N ARG A 242 11.86 54.46 -19.50
CA ARG A 242 10.72 54.05 -20.31
C ARG A 242 10.78 54.79 -21.65
N LYS A 243 10.61 54.09 -22.78
CA LYS A 243 10.11 54.64 -24.07
C LYS A 243 9.80 53.44 -24.99
N GLU A 244 8.55 53.01 -25.08
CA GLU A 244 7.56 53.37 -26.11
C GLU A 244 7.96 53.12 -27.58
N ARG A 245 7.09 52.32 -28.22
CA ARG A 245 6.50 52.42 -29.56
C ARG A 245 7.14 51.71 -30.77
N MET A 246 6.23 50.94 -31.41
CA MET A 246 6.02 50.70 -32.86
C MET A 246 7.16 49.94 -33.55
N GLY A 247 6.96 48.86 -34.29
CA GLY A 247 5.89 48.36 -35.16
C GLY A 247 6.59 47.40 -36.17
N PRO A 248 5.87 46.55 -36.91
CA PRO A 248 6.42 45.27 -37.39
C PRO A 248 7.01 45.33 -38.81
N SER A 249 7.97 44.45 -39.07
CA SER A 249 8.09 43.60 -40.27
C SER A 249 9.12 42.51 -39.99
#